data_AF-A0A7C3NT46-F1
#
_entry.id   AF-A0A7C3NT46-F1
#
_cell.length_a   1.000
_cell.length_b   1.000
_cell.length_c   1.000
_cell.angle_alpha   90.00
_cell.angle_beta   90.00
_cell.angle_gamma   90.00
#
_symmetry.space_group_name_H-M   'P 1'
#
loop_
_entity.id
_entity.type
_entity.pdbx_description
1 polymer ?
#
loop_
_entity_poly.entity_id
_entity_poly.type
_entity_poly.pdbx_seq_one_letter_code
_entity_poly.pdbx_strand_id
1 'polypeptide(L)'
;ENDRARFKKFLGLTILGGVVFLGCQAYEWTHLLGERLPGLGISFSNSLFATTFFVLTGFHGLHVTGGVIYNACVLAAVNRGRYEAKHVEIAGLYWHFVDLVWILIFTFVYLL
;
A
#
# COMPACT_ATOMS: atom_id res chain seq x y z
N GLU A 1 -6.60 -17.76 -24.90
CA GLU A 1 -6.13 -18.30 -23.59
C GLU A 1 -4.88 -17.61 -23.02
N ASN A 2 -3.90 -17.25 -23.86
CA ASN A 2 -2.63 -16.66 -23.41
C ASN A 2 -2.81 -15.33 -22.62
N ASP A 3 -3.76 -14.48 -23.02
CA ASP A 3 -3.98 -13.19 -22.35
C ASP A 3 -4.50 -13.30 -20.91
N ARG A 4 -5.31 -14.33 -20.62
CA ARG A 4 -5.82 -14.57 -19.26
C ARG A 4 -4.72 -15.08 -18.34
N ALA A 5 -3.80 -15.90 -18.85
CA ALA A 5 -2.64 -16.34 -18.09
C ALA A 5 -1.68 -15.16 -17.80
N ARG A 6 -1.44 -14.30 -18.79
CA ARG A 6 -0.65 -13.07 -18.63
C ARG A 6 -1.27 -12.12 -17.62
N PHE A 7 -2.58 -11.85 -17.74
CA PHE A 7 -3.31 -10.99 -16.80
C PHE A 7 -3.17 -11.48 -15.35
N LYS A 8 -3.42 -12.77 -15.11
CA LYS A 8 -3.26 -13.37 -13.77
C LYS A 8 -1.85 -13.22 -13.23
N LYS A 9 -0.84 -13.41 -14.08
CA LYS A 9 0.57 -13.26 -13.71
C LYS A 9 0.88 -11.82 -13.30
N PHE A 10 0.48 -10.84 -14.11
CA PHE A 10 0.73 -9.43 -13.81
C PHE A 10 -0.04 -8.96 -12.57
N LEU A 11 -1.32 -9.32 -12.43
CA LEU A 11 -2.10 -8.99 -11.24
C LEU A 11 -1.51 -9.62 -9.98
N GLY A 12 -1.02 -10.86 -10.07
CA GLY A 12 -0.30 -11.51 -8.97
C GLY A 12 1.00 -10.79 -8.60
N LEU A 13 1.75 -10.30 -9.58
CA LEU A 13 2.95 -9.48 -9.34
C LEU A 13 2.60 -8.15 -8.67
N THR A 14 1.50 -7.50 -9.08
CA THR A 14 1.01 -6.27 -8.46
C THR A 14 0.64 -6.48 -6.99
N ILE A 15 -0.07 -7.56 -6.67
CA ILE A 15 -0.42 -7.94 -5.30
C ILE A 15 0.84 -8.18 -4.48
N LEU A 16 1.81 -8.93 -5.02
CA LEU A 16 3.08 -9.19 -4.35
C LEU A 16 3.84 -7.88 -4.06
N GLY A 17 3.91 -6.98 -5.04
CA GLY A 17 4.52 -5.66 -4.86
C GLY A 17 3.85 -4.86 -3.74
N GLY A 18 2.51 -4.88 -3.69
CA GLY A 18 1.73 -4.26 -2.61
C GLY A 18 2.01 -4.86 -1.23
N VAL A 19 2.12 -6.18 -1.12
CA VAL A 19 2.45 -6.86 0.15
C VAL A 19 3.87 -6.52 0.61
N VAL A 20 4.84 -6.52 -0.32
CA VAL A 20 6.23 -6.11 -0.02
C VAL A 20 6.26 -4.66 0.46
N PHE A 21 5.54 -3.77 -0.21
CA PHE A 21 5.41 -2.37 0.18
C PHE A 21 4.85 -2.21 1.60
N LEU A 22 3.75 -2.90 1.93
CA LEU A 22 3.18 -2.91 3.28
C LEU A 22 4.15 -3.47 4.33
N GLY A 23 4.94 -4.49 3.96
CA GLY A 23 5.98 -5.05 4.82
C GLY A 23 7.10 -4.06 5.12
N CYS A 24 7.59 -3.35 4.09
CA CYS A 24 8.56 -2.27 4.26
C CYS A 24 8.00 -1.15 5.15
N GLN A 25 6.76 -0.75 4.93
CA GLN A 25 6.11 0.30 5.71
C GLN A 25 5.89 -0.12 7.18
N ALA A 26 5.54 -1.37 7.43
CA ALA A 26 5.43 -1.92 8.78
C ALA A 26 6.79 -2.01 9.48
N TYR A 27 7.85 -2.39 8.76
CA TYR A 27 9.21 -2.40 9.29
C TYR A 27 9.66 -0.98 9.67
N GLU A 28 9.44 -0.01 8.79
CA GLU A 28 9.76 1.39 9.06
C GLU A 28 8.99 1.92 10.28
N TRP A 29 7.69 1.66 10.38
CA TRP A 29 6.89 2.03 11.55
C TRP A 29 7.42 1.39 12.84
N THR A 30 7.71 0.08 12.84
CA THR A 30 8.22 -0.59 14.04
C THR A 30 9.63 -0.12 14.41
N HIS A 31 10.46 0.25 13.43
CA HIS A 31 11.76 0.85 13.67
C HIS A 31 11.61 2.26 14.27
N LEU A 32 10.75 3.12 13.71
CA LEU A 32 10.48 4.48 14.19
C LEU A 32 9.77 4.51 15.57
N LEU A 33 8.91 3.53 15.87
CA LEU A 33 8.29 3.38 17.19
C LEU A 33 9.20 2.67 18.19
N GLY A 34 10.04 1.74 17.72
CA GLY A 34 10.96 0.93 18.51
C GLY A 34 12.20 1.69 18.95
N GLU A 35 12.68 2.62 18.13
CA GLU A 35 13.64 3.66 18.54
C GLU A 35 12.97 4.70 19.45
N ARG A 36 12.58 4.28 20.66
CA ARG A 36 12.68 5.18 21.80
C ARG A 36 14.16 5.49 21.95
N LEU A 37 14.63 6.69 21.60
CA LEU A 37 16.01 7.12 21.87
C LEU A 37 16.38 6.71 23.31
N PRO A 38 17.26 5.71 23.52
CA PRO A 38 17.79 5.41 24.83
C PRO A 38 18.80 6.52 25.14
N GLY A 39 18.32 7.64 25.69
CA GLY A 39 19.18 8.72 26.16
C GLY A 39 18.66 10.15 26.05
N LEU A 40 17.61 10.42 25.25
CA LEU A 40 17.19 11.81 25.02
C LEU A 40 15.75 12.15 25.44
N GLY A 41 14.93 11.16 25.83
CA GLY A 41 13.59 11.43 26.39
C GLY A 41 12.60 12.13 25.44
N ILE A 42 12.96 12.38 24.18
CA ILE A 42 12.08 12.96 23.18
C ILE A 42 11.22 11.83 22.63
N SER A 43 10.00 11.74 23.11
CA SER A 43 8.98 10.89 22.50
C SER A 43 8.67 11.46 21.11
N PHE A 44 8.85 10.66 20.04
CA PHE A 44 8.29 10.96 18.72
C PHE A 44 6.78 11.29 18.82
N SER A 45 6.11 10.85 19.90
CA SER A 45 4.73 11.13 20.25
C SER A 45 4.36 12.61 20.48
N ASN A 46 5.30 13.56 20.60
CA ASN A 46 4.97 14.96 20.98
C ASN A 46 5.29 16.03 19.91
N SER A 47 5.75 15.64 18.71
CA SER A 47 5.98 16.59 17.63
C SER A 47 4.81 16.60 16.63
N LEU A 48 4.41 17.79 16.18
CA LEU A 48 3.37 17.94 15.16
C LEU A 48 3.73 17.15 13.89
N PHE A 49 5.01 17.17 13.51
CA PHE A 49 5.53 16.45 12.35
C PHE A 49 5.31 14.94 12.45
N ALA A 50 5.64 14.32 13.59
CA ALA A 50 5.48 12.90 13.80
C ALA A 50 4.01 12.46 13.73
N THR A 51 3.11 13.22 14.37
CA THR A 51 1.67 12.94 14.33
C THR A 51 1.14 13.04 12.90
N THR A 52 1.52 14.09 12.15
CA THR A 52 1.13 14.24 10.74
C THR A 52 1.72 13.13 9.86
N PHE A 53 2.97 12.75 10.07
CA PHE A 53 3.64 11.65 9.38
C PHE A 53 2.87 10.33 9.54
N PHE A 54 2.58 9.93 10.78
CA PHE A 54 1.90 8.66 11.07
C PHE A 54 0.45 8.67 10.58
N VAL A 55 -0.26 9.80 10.66
CA VAL A 55 -1.63 9.88 10.13
C VAL A 55 -1.64 9.75 8.61
N LEU A 56 -0.77 10.50 7.90
CA LEU A 56 -0.72 10.46 6.43
C LEU A 56 -0.29 9.09 5.92
N THR A 57 0.84 8.58 6.40
CA THR A 57 1.37 7.28 5.97
C THR A 57 0.48 6.13 6.43
N GLY A 58 -0.09 6.19 7.63
CA GLY A 58 -0.99 5.16 8.16
C GLY A 58 -2.31 5.08 7.40
N PHE A 59 -2.96 6.22 7.12
CA PHE A 59 -4.18 6.25 6.32
C PHE A 59 -3.93 5.74 4.89
N HIS A 60 -2.79 6.13 4.30
CA HIS A 60 -2.37 5.61 3.02
C HIS A 60 -2.13 4.08 3.05
N GLY A 61 -1.42 3.58 4.06
CA GLY A 61 -1.18 2.14 4.25
C GLY A 61 -2.47 1.33 4.38
N LEU A 62 -3.51 1.91 5.00
CA LEU A 62 -4.85 1.32 5.03
C LEU A 62 -5.46 1.21 3.64
N HIS A 63 -5.33 2.24 2.79
CA HIS A 63 -5.81 2.21 1.40
C HIS A 63 -5.07 1.17 0.57
N VAL A 64 -3.74 1.09 0.71
CA VAL A 64 -2.94 0.06 0.04
C VAL A 64 -3.38 -1.34 0.49
N THR A 65 -3.59 -1.55 1.79
CA THR A 65 -4.11 -2.82 2.32
C THR A 65 -5.46 -3.18 1.72
N GLY A 66 -6.40 -2.22 1.69
CA GLY A 66 -7.69 -2.40 1.03
C GLY A 66 -7.57 -2.74 -0.46
N GLY A 67 -6.64 -2.08 -1.16
CA GLY A 67 -6.34 -2.36 -2.57
C GLY A 67 -5.77 -3.75 -2.81
N VAL A 68 -4.87 -4.21 -1.93
CA VAL A 68 -4.26 -5.55 -2.02
C VAL A 68 -5.35 -6.61 -1.86
N ILE A 69 -6.21 -6.43 -0.86
CA ILE A 69 -7.36 -7.32 -0.63
C ILE A 69 -8.31 -7.29 -1.83
N TYR A 70 -8.61 -6.11 -2.38
CA TYR A 70 -9.51 -5.98 -3.51
C TYR A 70 -8.94 -6.67 -4.77
N ASN A 71 -7.67 -6.44 -5.09
CA ASN A 71 -6.98 -7.12 -6.19
C ASN A 71 -6.89 -8.64 -5.98
N ALA A 72 -6.68 -9.10 -4.76
CA ALA A 72 -6.71 -10.52 -4.42
C ALA A 72 -8.10 -11.15 -4.66
N CYS A 73 -9.17 -10.45 -4.28
CA CYS A 73 -10.55 -10.86 -4.57
C CYS A 73 -10.82 -10.91 -6.08
N VAL A 74 -10.36 -9.93 -6.85
CA VAL A 74 -10.47 -9.92 -8.32
C VAL A 74 -9.71 -11.10 -8.92
N LEU A 75 -8.48 -11.37 -8.48
CA LEU A 75 -7.70 -12.52 -8.94
C LEU A 75 -8.40 -13.85 -8.62
N ALA A 76 -8.99 -13.98 -7.43
CA ALA A 76 -9.76 -15.15 -7.03
C ALA A 76 -11.02 -15.32 -7.90
N ALA A 77 -11.74 -14.24 -8.20
CA ALA A 77 -12.91 -14.24 -9.07
C ALA A 77 -12.55 -14.64 -10.52
N VAL A 78 -11.44 -14.11 -11.04
CA VAL A 78 -10.89 -14.49 -12.35
C VAL A 78 -10.51 -15.98 -12.36
N ASN A 79 -9.92 -16.52 -11.29
CA ASN A 79 -9.59 -17.95 -11.21
C ASN A 79 -10.84 -18.85 -11.21
N ARG A 80 -11.93 -18.40 -10.59
CA ARG A 80 -13.22 -19.12 -10.57
C ARG A 80 -14.04 -18.95 -11.85
N GLY A 81 -13.54 -18.17 -12.82
CA GLY A 81 -14.23 -17.90 -14.09
C GLY A 81 -15.45 -16.98 -13.96
N ARG A 82 -15.63 -16.32 -12.83
CA ARG A 82 -16.75 -15.39 -12.57
C ARG A 82 -16.20 -13.98 -12.46
N TYR A 83 -15.86 -13.35 -13.59
CA TYR A 83 -15.36 -11.98 -13.60
C TYR A 83 -16.04 -11.16 -14.70
N GLU A 84 -16.30 -9.90 -14.41
CA GLU A 84 -16.74 -8.92 -15.40
C GLU A 84 -15.61 -7.94 -15.65
N ALA A 85 -15.42 -7.53 -16.90
CA ALA A 85 -14.35 -6.60 -17.29
C ALA A 85 -14.39 -5.29 -16.49
N LYS A 86 -15.60 -4.79 -16.18
CA LYS A 86 -15.83 -3.58 -15.40
C LYS A 86 -15.21 -3.64 -14.00
N HIS A 87 -15.31 -4.78 -13.30
CA HIS A 87 -14.75 -4.92 -11.96
C HIS A 87 -13.22 -4.87 -11.97
N VAL A 88 -12.59 -5.40 -13.02
CA VAL A 88 -11.14 -5.36 -13.20
C VAL A 88 -10.66 -3.94 -13.48
N GLU A 89 -11.38 -3.20 -14.32
CA GLU A 89 -11.05 -1.82 -14.65
C GLU A 89 -11.15 -0.91 -13.43
N ILE A 90 -12.21 -1.04 -12.63
CA ILE A 90 -12.38 -0.29 -11.37
C ILE A 90 -11.26 -0.63 -10.37
N ALA A 91 -10.88 -1.91 -10.25
CA ALA A 91 -9.76 -2.33 -9.40
C ALA A 91 -8.42 -1.73 -9.86
N GLY A 92 -8.17 -1.72 -11.17
CA GLY A 92 -6.99 -1.08 -11.75
C GLY A 92 -6.96 0.43 -11.47
N LEU A 93 -8.08 1.12 -11.69
CA LEU A 93 -8.18 2.56 -11.45
C LEU A 93 -7.96 2.91 -9.98
N TYR A 94 -8.55 2.13 -9.07
CA TYR A 94 -8.33 2.27 -7.63
C TYR A 94 -6.84 2.09 -7.27
N TRP A 95 -6.21 1.04 -7.80
CA TRP A 95 -4.80 0.76 -7.52
C TRP A 95 -3.87 1.87 -8.02
N HIS A 96 -4.10 2.37 -9.24
CA HIS A 96 -3.36 3.50 -9.80
C HIS A 96 -3.56 4.80 -9.02
N PHE A 97 -4.78 5.03 -8.53
CA PHE A 97 -5.06 6.19 -7.68
C PHE A 97 -4.27 6.13 -6.37
N VAL A 98 -4.25 4.97 -5.71
CA VAL A 98 -3.45 4.77 -4.49
C VAL A 98 -1.97 5.00 -4.78
N ASP A 99 -1.42 4.44 -5.85
CA ASP A 99 -0.01 4.63 -6.26
C ASP A 99 0.34 6.12 -6.47
N LEU A 100 -0.52 6.88 -7.17
CA LEU A 100 -0.33 8.32 -7.36
C LEU A 100 -0.29 9.11 -6.04
N VAL A 101 -1.17 8.77 -5.09
CA VAL A 101 -1.16 9.40 -3.76
C VAL A 101 0.13 9.10 -3.02
N TRP A 102 0.68 7.89 -3.17
CA TRP A 102 1.96 7.55 -2.54
C TRP A 102 3.12 8.40 -3.08
N ILE A 103 3.19 8.60 -4.39
CA ILE A 103 4.24 9.42 -5.01
C ILE A 103 4.22 10.84 -4.43
N LEU A 104 3.03 11.41 -4.21
CA LEU A 104 2.89 12.72 -3.57
C LEU A 104 3.36 12.69 -2.11
N ILE A 105 2.90 11.72 -1.31
CA ILE A 105 3.31 11.59 0.10
C ILE A 105 4.82 11.43 0.20
N PHE A 106 5.41 10.53 -0.59
CA PHE A 106 6.86 10.29 -0.61
C PHE A 106 7.64 11.58 -0.93
N THR A 107 7.19 12.34 -1.92
CA THR A 107 7.84 13.60 -2.29
C THR A 107 7.79 14.64 -1.17
N PHE A 108 6.63 14.87 -0.57
CA PHE A 108 6.46 15.92 0.45
C PHE A 108 7.00 15.55 1.84
N VAL A 109 7.09 14.25 2.16
CA VAL A 109 7.46 13.78 3.50
C VAL A 109 8.91 13.32 3.58
N TYR A 110 9.45 12.76 2.50
CA TYR A 110 10.81 12.20 2.48
C TYR A 110 11.82 13.04 1.69
N LEU A 111 11.40 13.78 0.65
CA LEU A 111 12.33 14.53 -0.23
C LEU A 111 12.38 16.03 0.03
N LEU A 112 11.27 16.62 0.50
CA LEU A 112 11.16 18.05 0.84
C LEU A 112 11.21 18.25 2.36
#